data_AF-A0A7C8IG43-F1
#
_entry.id   AF-A0A7C8IG43-F1
#
_cell.length_a   1.000
_cell.length_b   1.000
_cell.length_c   1.000
_cell.angle_alpha   90.00
_cell.angle_beta   90.00
_cell.angle_gamma   90.00
#
_symmetry.space_group_name_H-M   'P 1'
#
loop_
_entity.id
_entity.type
_entity.pdbx_description
1 polymer ?
#
loop_
_entity_poly.entity_id
_entity_poly.type
_entity_poly.pdbx_seq_one_letter_code
_entity_poly.pdbx_strand_id
1 'polypeptide(L)'
;SPAFHHHAEATTAELFYDLFFVANLTTFTSALEINSSNTLTAYMGFFALLWLTWYQVSLYDVRFSADSVFERVAKAIHFGVMVGFAVIGPQWKPGQEIDDYKIYKAFGLILMVSRITLFCQYTVTLLYTKKYTKTILPLALVMGSTLVAAILYGALTPVFPNIQSVVDQATGESTPIPQMSNVYIAWYIIAISETIVTVAVSCIWRVISFKGTHMVQRMSLLTLIILGEGIIVVCKSISKIIKNEYLWSANVVGQVIASVCIIYFLYMLYFDRLQEEHFGSIKQQAWSFLHFPLHTVLVLVLQGVSLLIIWRQAIDGMQMFYTDMVLWESQTYATGLEFATAMNESAYNNVFYFIPKGVDATKEIKVAEAAFYTLESAYDALTLDATNETALAQYTDGINDLFYAGTKTIFTSLSVTTPKKKKGGDSKSIGFEALFTEYVGIFELVFMYVFIAGGLSLIITTVLGFISLPVHQRTLSQRIRLGLNAFFGVGLCLISLLRYNMDLKVNYMSSDWMIPTICMIYFICVVINHVSLPK
;
A
#
# COMPACT_ATOMS: atom_id res chain seq x y z
N SER A 1 34.62 -16.96 -24.16
CA SER A 1 34.66 -15.51 -23.92
C SER A 1 33.26 -14.98 -24.05
N PRO A 2 32.56 -14.62 -22.97
CA PRO A 2 31.28 -13.93 -23.09
C PRO A 2 31.53 -12.58 -23.79
N ALA A 3 30.85 -12.35 -24.92
CA ALA A 3 30.92 -11.07 -25.62
C ALA A 3 29.90 -10.11 -25.00
N PHE A 4 30.33 -8.89 -24.66
CA PHE A 4 29.39 -7.85 -24.24
C PHE A 4 28.55 -7.43 -25.44
N HIS A 5 27.27 -7.77 -25.42
CA HIS A 5 26.32 -7.34 -26.43
C HIS A 5 25.52 -6.15 -25.91
N HIS A 6 25.33 -5.17 -26.78
CA HIS A 6 24.41 -4.08 -26.50
C HIS A 6 22.99 -4.59 -26.71
N HIS A 7 22.25 -4.79 -25.63
CA HIS A 7 20.84 -5.13 -25.71
C HIS A 7 20.03 -3.86 -25.95
N ALA A 8 19.26 -3.83 -27.04
CA ALA A 8 18.29 -2.78 -27.31
C ALA A 8 17.02 -2.96 -26.45
N GLU A 9 16.77 -4.20 -26.00
CA GLU A 9 15.57 -4.58 -25.27
C GLU A 9 15.88 -5.35 -23.98
N ALA A 10 14.96 -5.28 -23.01
CA ALA A 10 15.03 -6.07 -21.78
C ALA A 10 15.05 -7.57 -22.07
N THR A 11 15.98 -8.26 -21.43
CA THR A 11 16.10 -9.72 -21.55
C THR A 11 15.00 -10.42 -20.77
N THR A 12 14.67 -11.66 -21.16
CA THR A 12 13.66 -12.47 -20.45
C THR A 12 14.03 -12.73 -18.99
N ALA A 13 15.33 -12.82 -18.66
CA ALA A 13 15.81 -12.99 -17.30
C ALA A 13 15.61 -11.73 -16.43
N GLU A 14 15.73 -10.54 -17.02
CA GLU A 14 15.43 -9.27 -16.34
C GLU A 14 13.94 -9.14 -16.07
N LEU A 15 13.09 -9.41 -17.07
CA LEU A 15 11.64 -9.38 -16.90
C LEU A 15 11.18 -10.41 -15.85
N PHE A 16 11.79 -11.60 -15.85
CA PHE A 16 11.49 -12.63 -14.85
C PHE A 16 11.86 -12.17 -13.43
N TYR A 17 12.92 -11.39 -13.24
CA TYR A 17 13.24 -10.78 -11.95
C TYR A 17 12.23 -9.71 -11.52
N ASP A 18 11.73 -8.93 -12.47
CA ASP A 18 10.70 -7.93 -12.21
C ASP A 18 9.38 -8.61 -11.76
N LEU A 19 9.11 -9.85 -12.19
CA LEU A 19 7.99 -10.65 -11.68
C LEU A 19 8.15 -11.08 -10.21
N PHE A 20 9.37 -11.38 -9.76
CA PHE A 20 9.62 -11.63 -8.33
C PHE A 20 9.43 -10.37 -7.49
N PHE A 21 9.81 -9.20 -8.03
CA PHE A 21 9.53 -7.92 -7.38
C PHE A 21 8.03 -7.72 -7.16
N VAL A 22 7.20 -7.93 -8.19
CA VAL A 22 5.75 -7.73 -8.04
C VAL A 22 5.11 -8.78 -7.14
N ALA A 23 5.54 -10.04 -7.21
CA ALA A 23 5.02 -11.10 -6.33
C ALA A 23 5.25 -10.78 -4.84
N ASN A 24 6.39 -10.14 -4.51
CA ASN A 24 6.64 -9.60 -3.17
C ASN A 24 5.63 -8.54 -2.78
N LEU A 25 5.40 -7.58 -3.68
CA LEU A 25 4.43 -6.51 -3.47
C LEU A 25 3.02 -7.06 -3.27
N THR A 26 2.60 -8.04 -4.08
CA THR A 26 1.29 -8.70 -3.97
C THR A 26 1.11 -9.40 -2.63
N THR A 27 2.12 -10.17 -2.21
CA THR A 27 2.09 -10.92 -0.95
C THR A 27 2.03 -9.96 0.23
N PHE A 28 2.87 -8.94 0.21
CA PHE A 28 2.94 -7.95 1.27
C PHE A 28 1.67 -7.10 1.36
N THR A 29 1.12 -6.66 0.23
CA THR A 29 -0.15 -5.92 0.17
C THR A 29 -1.34 -6.73 0.67
N SER A 30 -1.29 -8.07 0.51
CA SER A 30 -2.32 -8.96 1.04
C SER A 30 -2.17 -9.22 2.54
N ALA A 31 -0.95 -9.14 3.07
CA ALA A 31 -0.63 -9.44 4.46
C ALA A 31 -0.72 -8.22 5.39
N LEU A 32 -0.32 -7.03 4.91
CA LEU A 32 -0.32 -5.80 5.70
C LEU A 32 -1.56 -4.96 5.41
N GLU A 33 -2.49 -4.94 6.36
CA GLU A 33 -3.63 -4.04 6.34
C GLU A 33 -3.20 -2.61 6.70
N ILE A 34 -3.58 -1.63 5.87
CA ILE A 34 -3.31 -0.20 6.12
C ILE A 34 -4.45 0.38 6.96
N ASN A 35 -4.34 0.23 8.28
CA ASN A 35 -5.35 0.73 9.25
C ASN A 35 -4.83 1.87 10.16
N SER A 36 -3.56 2.26 10.03
CA SER A 36 -2.95 3.33 10.83
C SER A 36 -1.82 4.02 10.09
N SER A 37 -1.43 5.21 10.54
CA SER A 37 -0.28 5.94 10.00
C SER A 37 1.02 5.13 10.10
N ASN A 38 1.15 4.30 11.15
CA ASN A 38 2.29 3.42 11.34
C ASN A 38 2.32 2.31 10.29
N THR A 39 1.18 1.68 10.00
CA THR A 39 1.09 0.66 8.94
C THR A 39 1.29 1.26 7.54
N LEU A 40 0.82 2.49 7.30
CA LEU A 40 1.07 3.19 6.03
C LEU A 40 2.57 3.48 5.85
N THR A 41 3.24 3.96 6.90
CA THR A 41 4.69 4.21 6.89
C THR A 41 5.47 2.91 6.72
N ALA A 42 5.04 1.83 7.39
CA ALA A 42 5.60 0.50 7.20
C ALA A 42 5.45 0.02 5.74
N TYR A 43 4.30 0.29 5.12
CA TYR A 43 4.04 -0.08 3.74
C TYR A 43 4.99 0.65 2.76
N MET A 44 5.08 1.97 2.86
CA MET A 44 6.01 2.78 2.06
C MET A 44 7.46 2.37 2.30
N GLY A 45 7.83 2.06 3.55
CA GLY A 45 9.17 1.63 3.92
C GLY A 45 9.56 0.28 3.30
N PHE A 46 8.67 -0.71 3.35
CA PHE A 46 8.92 -2.01 2.71
C PHE A 46 9.07 -1.84 1.20
N PHE A 47 8.15 -1.08 0.57
CA PHE A 47 8.24 -0.78 -0.86
C PHE A 47 9.56 -0.09 -1.22
N ALA A 48 10.03 0.86 -0.42
CA ALA A 48 11.29 1.56 -0.66
C ALA A 48 12.51 0.63 -0.62
N LEU A 49 12.59 -0.27 0.36
CA LEU A 49 13.70 -1.23 0.45
C LEU A 49 13.68 -2.24 -0.71
N LEU A 50 12.48 -2.70 -1.08
CA LEU A 50 12.29 -3.59 -2.22
C LEU A 50 12.69 -2.89 -3.53
N TRP A 51 12.24 -1.65 -3.74
CA TRP A 51 12.54 -0.85 -4.93
C TRP A 51 14.03 -0.49 -5.03
N LEU A 52 14.66 -0.04 -3.94
CA LEU A 52 16.08 0.30 -3.95
C LEU A 52 16.96 -0.93 -4.17
N THR A 53 16.55 -2.09 -3.65
CA THR A 53 17.27 -3.36 -3.90
C THR A 53 17.14 -3.77 -5.36
N TRP A 54 15.92 -3.75 -5.91
CA TRP A 54 15.67 -4.00 -7.33
C TRP A 54 16.43 -3.02 -8.23
N TYR A 55 16.49 -1.75 -7.85
CA TYR A 55 17.12 -0.69 -8.64
C TYR A 55 18.63 -0.94 -8.79
N GLN A 56 19.31 -1.32 -7.70
CA GLN A 56 20.76 -1.61 -7.76
C GLN A 56 21.08 -2.80 -8.66
N VAL A 57 20.31 -3.88 -8.56
CA VAL A 57 20.47 -5.04 -9.45
C VAL A 57 20.16 -4.65 -10.90
N SER A 58 19.16 -3.80 -11.11
CA SER A 58 18.77 -3.37 -12.45
C SER A 58 19.80 -2.46 -13.11
N LEU A 59 20.45 -1.58 -12.34
CA LEU A 59 21.58 -0.78 -12.83
C LEU A 59 22.73 -1.68 -13.30
N TYR A 60 23.05 -2.74 -12.56
CA TYR A 60 24.06 -3.71 -13.02
C TYR A 60 23.62 -4.41 -14.31
N ASP A 61 22.42 -5.01 -14.28
CA ASP A 61 21.91 -5.86 -15.37
C ASP A 61 21.90 -5.11 -16.71
N VAL A 62 21.41 -3.86 -16.70
CA VAL A 62 21.23 -3.05 -17.91
C VAL A 62 22.55 -2.69 -18.59
N ARG A 63 23.67 -2.66 -17.87
CA ARG A 63 24.96 -2.19 -18.40
C ARG A 63 25.98 -3.30 -18.60
N PHE A 64 25.98 -4.30 -17.73
CA PHE A 64 27.09 -5.24 -17.61
C PHE A 64 26.67 -6.71 -17.71
N SER A 65 25.37 -7.01 -17.72
CA SER A 65 24.91 -8.40 -17.85
C SER A 65 25.36 -9.00 -19.18
N ALA A 66 26.00 -10.16 -19.10
CA ALA A 66 26.38 -10.96 -20.26
C ALA A 66 26.15 -12.44 -19.90
N ASP A 67 25.44 -13.15 -20.78
CA ASP A 67 25.04 -14.52 -20.48
C ASP A 67 26.25 -15.42 -20.20
N SER A 68 26.27 -16.00 -19.00
CA SER A 68 27.32 -16.90 -18.52
C SER A 68 26.80 -17.73 -17.36
N VAL A 69 27.47 -18.84 -17.06
CA VAL A 69 27.10 -19.69 -15.91
C VAL A 69 27.16 -18.89 -14.60
N PHE A 70 28.18 -18.04 -14.45
CA PHE A 70 28.31 -17.19 -13.27
C PHE A 70 27.14 -16.21 -13.14
N GLU A 71 26.77 -15.51 -14.21
CA GLU A 71 25.63 -14.57 -14.17
C GLU A 71 24.30 -15.27 -13.88
N ARG A 72 24.09 -16.48 -14.42
CA ARG A 72 22.89 -17.29 -14.11
C ARG A 72 22.82 -17.68 -12.63
N VAL A 73 23.95 -18.06 -12.02
CA VAL A 73 24.02 -18.35 -10.58
C VAL A 73 23.78 -17.08 -9.76
N ALA A 74 24.39 -15.95 -10.13
CA ALA A 74 24.16 -14.67 -9.47
C ALA A 74 22.67 -14.26 -9.54
N LYS A 75 22.02 -14.44 -10.70
CA LYS A 75 20.58 -14.21 -10.84
C LYS A 75 19.73 -15.12 -9.96
N ALA A 76 20.10 -16.39 -9.83
CA ALA A 76 19.42 -17.32 -8.92
C ALA A 76 19.50 -16.85 -7.46
N ILE A 77 20.65 -16.30 -7.05
CA ILE A 77 20.80 -15.70 -5.71
C ILE A 77 19.92 -14.46 -5.57
N HIS A 78 19.84 -13.60 -6.60
CA HIS A 78 18.93 -12.44 -6.60
C HIS A 78 17.45 -12.84 -6.51
N PHE A 79 17.03 -13.95 -7.13
CA PHE A 79 15.69 -14.51 -6.92
C PHE A 79 15.50 -14.97 -5.47
N GLY A 80 16.49 -15.65 -4.89
CA GLY A 80 16.49 -16.04 -3.48
C GLY A 80 16.36 -14.85 -2.52
N VAL A 81 17.06 -13.74 -2.81
CA VAL A 81 16.92 -12.48 -2.05
C VAL A 81 15.48 -11.96 -2.14
N MET A 82 14.88 -11.95 -3.33
CA MET A 82 13.49 -11.55 -3.51
C MET A 82 12.51 -12.46 -2.75
N VAL A 83 12.71 -13.77 -2.74
CA VAL A 83 11.90 -14.68 -1.89
C VAL A 83 12.09 -14.35 -0.41
N GLY A 84 13.30 -13.97 0.01
CA GLY A 84 13.59 -13.50 1.36
C GLY A 84 12.72 -12.32 1.78
N PHE A 85 12.52 -11.32 0.91
CA PHE A 85 11.61 -10.19 1.16
C PHE A 85 10.17 -10.67 1.46
N ALA A 86 9.67 -11.67 0.73
CA ALA A 86 8.30 -12.16 0.87
C ALA A 86 8.08 -12.83 2.23
N VAL A 87 9.09 -13.56 2.72
CA VAL A 87 9.06 -14.22 4.04
C VAL A 87 8.98 -13.20 5.18
N ILE A 88 9.59 -12.03 5.01
CA ILE A 88 9.64 -10.99 6.05
C ILE A 88 8.37 -10.16 6.07
N GLY A 89 7.71 -9.99 4.93
CA GLY A 89 6.53 -9.14 4.76
C GLY A 89 5.48 -9.27 5.87
N PRO A 90 5.02 -10.48 6.25
CA PRO A 90 3.98 -10.66 7.28
C PRO A 90 4.35 -10.16 8.68
N GLN A 91 5.65 -10.13 9.03
CA GLN A 91 6.14 -9.69 10.34
C GLN A 91 6.73 -8.28 10.31
N TRP A 92 6.60 -7.58 9.19
CA TRP A 92 7.15 -6.25 9.00
C TRP A 92 6.34 -5.20 9.77
N LYS A 93 6.86 -4.79 10.94
CA LYS A 93 6.26 -3.76 11.81
C LYS A 93 7.33 -2.76 12.30
N PRO A 94 7.98 -2.03 11.37
CA PRO A 94 9.07 -1.11 11.73
C PRO A 94 8.59 -0.05 12.72
N GLY A 95 9.44 0.22 13.72
CA GLY A 95 9.16 1.23 14.75
C GLY A 95 8.06 0.87 15.75
N GLN A 96 7.58 -0.38 15.74
CA GLN A 96 6.62 -0.88 16.73
C GLN A 96 7.31 -1.76 17.77
N GLU A 97 6.59 -2.04 18.86
CA GLU A 97 6.99 -3.01 19.88
C GLU A 97 6.94 -4.43 19.29
N ILE A 98 8.08 -5.13 19.28
CA ILE A 98 8.23 -6.48 18.75
C ILE A 98 8.90 -7.36 19.80
N ASP A 99 8.39 -8.60 19.93
CA ASP A 99 8.88 -9.58 20.90
C ASP A 99 10.22 -10.20 20.48
N ASP A 100 10.41 -10.42 19.17
CA ASP A 100 11.60 -11.06 18.61
C ASP A 100 12.07 -10.38 17.30
N TYR A 101 13.32 -9.92 17.29
CA TYR A 101 13.97 -9.30 16.14
C TYR A 101 14.71 -10.30 15.23
N LYS A 102 14.56 -11.63 15.42
CA LYS A 102 15.18 -12.65 14.54
C LYS A 102 14.92 -12.40 13.05
N ILE A 103 13.71 -12.03 12.68
CA ILE A 103 13.36 -11.76 11.27
C ILE A 103 14.09 -10.52 10.75
N TYR A 104 14.21 -9.47 11.57
CA TYR A 104 14.96 -8.26 11.21
C TYR A 104 16.45 -8.56 11.04
N LYS A 105 17.02 -9.40 11.91
CA LYS A 105 18.41 -9.90 11.79
C LYS A 105 18.61 -10.69 10.50
N ALA A 106 17.70 -11.62 10.20
CA ALA A 106 17.73 -12.38 8.96
C ALA A 106 17.63 -11.47 7.72
N PHE A 107 16.80 -10.42 7.78
CA PHE A 107 16.69 -9.46 6.69
C PHE A 107 17.99 -8.68 6.42
N GLY A 108 18.67 -8.23 7.49
CA GLY A 108 19.99 -7.61 7.35
C GLY A 108 20.99 -8.52 6.62
N LEU A 109 20.98 -9.82 6.95
CA LEU A 109 21.80 -10.81 6.25
C LEU A 109 21.37 -11.03 4.79
N ILE A 110 20.07 -11.04 4.49
CA ILE A 110 19.55 -11.13 3.12
C ILE A 110 20.02 -9.93 2.28
N LEU A 111 19.96 -8.72 2.83
CA LEU A 111 20.47 -7.51 2.17
C LEU A 111 22.00 -7.56 1.99
N MET A 112 22.74 -8.08 2.97
CA MET A 112 24.18 -8.34 2.84
C MET A 112 24.48 -9.31 1.69
N VAL A 113 23.76 -10.44 1.61
CA VAL A 113 23.93 -11.42 0.51
C VAL A 113 23.69 -10.77 -0.85
N SER A 114 22.62 -9.97 -0.98
CA SER A 114 22.35 -9.21 -2.22
C SER A 114 23.55 -8.35 -2.66
N ARG A 115 24.19 -7.65 -1.72
CA ARG A 115 25.34 -6.77 -2.00
C ARG A 115 26.63 -7.53 -2.23
N ILE A 116 26.85 -8.66 -1.57
CA ILE A 116 27.98 -9.55 -1.87
C ILE A 116 27.86 -10.09 -3.29
N THR A 117 26.66 -10.51 -3.71
CA THR A 117 26.44 -10.97 -5.09
C THR A 117 26.74 -9.86 -6.10
N LEU A 118 26.26 -8.64 -5.88
CA LEU A 118 26.57 -7.49 -6.74
C LEU A 118 28.08 -7.17 -6.76
N PHE A 119 28.74 -7.22 -5.60
CA PHE A 119 30.18 -7.03 -5.52
C PHE A 119 30.94 -8.06 -6.36
N CYS A 120 30.57 -9.34 -6.29
CA CYS A 120 31.16 -10.40 -7.11
C CYS A 120 30.90 -10.18 -8.61
N GLN A 121 29.68 -9.78 -8.97
CA GLN A 121 29.28 -9.41 -10.32
C GLN A 121 30.16 -8.27 -10.88
N TYR A 122 30.22 -7.14 -10.19
CA TYR A 122 31.10 -6.02 -10.56
C TYR A 122 32.58 -6.40 -10.60
N THR A 123 33.04 -7.30 -9.72
CA THR A 123 34.41 -7.82 -9.72
C THR A 123 34.71 -8.58 -11.01
N VAL A 124 33.83 -9.50 -11.41
CA VAL A 124 33.98 -10.27 -12.65
C VAL A 124 33.96 -9.33 -13.87
N THR A 125 33.05 -8.36 -13.91
CA THR A 125 33.04 -7.33 -14.97
C THR A 125 34.36 -6.55 -15.01
N LEU A 126 34.92 -6.20 -13.85
CA LEU A 126 36.19 -5.50 -13.78
C LEU A 126 37.30 -6.36 -14.37
N LEU A 127 37.40 -7.65 -13.98
CA LEU A 127 38.41 -8.59 -14.50
C LEU A 127 38.41 -8.64 -16.04
N TYR A 128 37.23 -8.73 -16.66
CA TYR A 128 37.10 -8.77 -18.13
C TYR A 128 37.37 -7.42 -18.81
N THR A 129 37.15 -6.30 -18.12
CA THR A 129 37.32 -4.95 -18.66
C THR A 129 38.65 -4.30 -18.25
N LYS A 130 39.53 -4.99 -17.51
CA LYS A 130 40.86 -4.50 -17.06
C LYS A 130 41.72 -3.90 -18.18
N LYS A 131 41.54 -4.36 -19.42
CA LYS A 131 42.24 -3.82 -20.60
C LYS A 131 41.90 -2.34 -20.85
N TYR A 132 40.74 -1.86 -20.43
CA TYR A 132 40.28 -0.49 -20.59
C TYR A 132 40.55 0.32 -19.32
N THR A 133 41.71 0.98 -19.24
CA THR A 133 42.15 1.69 -18.02
C THR A 133 41.16 2.76 -17.51
N LYS A 134 40.36 3.34 -18.42
CA LYS A 134 39.34 4.34 -18.09
C LYS A 134 38.09 3.78 -17.37
N THR A 135 37.85 2.46 -17.40
CA THR A 135 36.72 1.83 -16.70
C THR A 135 37.08 1.35 -15.31
N ILE A 136 38.38 1.19 -15.00
CA ILE A 136 38.86 0.59 -13.75
C ILE A 136 38.42 1.42 -12.54
N LEU A 137 38.70 2.72 -12.53
CA LEU A 137 38.38 3.60 -11.41
C LEU A 137 36.87 3.66 -11.11
N PRO A 138 35.98 4.00 -12.08
CA PRO A 138 34.55 4.09 -11.79
C PRO A 138 33.95 2.75 -11.33
N LEU A 139 34.36 1.64 -11.94
CA LEU A 139 33.86 0.32 -11.55
C LEU A 139 34.38 -0.09 -10.16
N ALA A 140 35.63 0.26 -9.82
CA ALA A 140 36.18 0.04 -8.49
C ALA A 140 35.48 0.87 -7.41
N LEU A 141 35.05 2.10 -7.71
CA LEU A 141 34.27 2.92 -6.77
C LEU A 141 32.89 2.32 -6.49
N VAL A 142 32.17 1.86 -7.52
CA VAL A 142 30.86 1.20 -7.34
C VAL A 142 31.03 -0.12 -6.59
N MET A 143 32.02 -0.93 -6.97
CA MET A 143 32.37 -2.16 -6.28
C MET A 143 32.68 -1.91 -4.80
N GLY A 144 33.53 -0.92 -4.49
CA GLY A 144 33.83 -0.53 -3.11
C GLY A 144 32.59 -0.08 -2.33
N SER A 145 31.71 0.72 -2.95
CA SER A 145 30.44 1.15 -2.35
C SER A 145 29.54 -0.04 -2.01
N THR A 146 29.37 -0.98 -2.94
CA THR A 146 28.55 -2.19 -2.70
C THR A 146 29.12 -3.07 -1.60
N LEU A 147 30.46 -3.18 -1.51
CA LEU A 147 31.11 -3.93 -0.43
C LEU A 147 30.94 -3.27 0.93
N VAL A 148 31.08 -1.94 0.99
CA VAL A 148 30.81 -1.18 2.23
C VAL A 148 29.36 -1.36 2.65
N ALA A 149 28.40 -1.26 1.73
CA ALA A 149 27.00 -1.52 2.02
C ALA A 149 26.78 -2.96 2.55
N ALA A 150 27.41 -3.97 1.94
CA ALA A 150 27.34 -5.35 2.43
C ALA A 150 27.83 -5.49 3.88
N ILE A 151 28.98 -4.91 4.20
CA ILE A 151 29.55 -4.94 5.55
C ILE A 151 28.62 -4.23 6.54
N LEU A 152 28.08 -3.06 6.17
CA LEU A 152 27.17 -2.31 7.02
C LEU A 152 25.86 -3.08 7.28
N TYR A 153 25.27 -3.71 6.26
CA TYR A 153 24.09 -4.56 6.45
C TYR A 153 24.36 -5.74 7.40
N GLY A 154 25.51 -6.40 7.25
CA GLY A 154 25.93 -7.47 8.15
C GLY A 154 26.18 -6.98 9.58
N ALA A 155 26.84 -5.84 9.73
CA ALA A 155 27.17 -5.22 11.02
C ALA A 155 25.95 -4.74 11.81
N LEU A 156 24.81 -4.51 11.15
CA LEU A 156 23.55 -4.18 11.84
C LEU A 156 22.91 -5.39 12.54
N THR A 157 23.24 -6.62 12.12
CA THR A 157 22.69 -7.87 12.69
C THR A 157 22.90 -7.98 14.22
N PRO A 158 24.10 -7.78 14.78
CA PRO A 158 24.30 -7.81 16.23
C PRO A 158 23.72 -6.59 16.99
N VAL A 159 23.42 -5.49 16.29
CA VAL A 159 22.89 -4.26 16.90
C VAL A 159 21.40 -4.39 17.24
N PHE A 160 20.67 -5.26 16.53
CA PHE A 160 19.28 -5.52 16.86
C PHE A 160 19.15 -6.18 18.25
N PRO A 161 18.23 -5.71 19.11
CA PRO A 161 18.06 -6.24 20.46
C PRO A 161 17.87 -7.76 20.49
N ASN A 162 18.36 -8.39 21.57
CA ASN A 162 18.07 -9.79 21.86
C ASN A 162 16.78 -9.89 22.67
N ILE A 163 16.10 -11.03 22.56
CA ILE A 163 14.86 -11.31 23.28
C ILE A 163 15.11 -11.11 24.78
N GLN A 164 14.32 -10.25 25.40
CA GLN A 164 14.23 -10.15 26.86
C GLN A 164 12.92 -10.79 27.29
N SER A 165 12.97 -11.63 28.30
CA SER A 165 11.78 -12.30 28.85
C SER A 165 11.74 -12.15 30.37
N VAL A 166 10.56 -11.89 30.92
CA VAL A 166 10.31 -11.99 32.37
C VAL A 166 9.83 -13.40 32.66
N VAL A 167 10.45 -14.05 33.63
CA VAL A 167 9.98 -15.34 34.16
C VAL A 167 8.98 -15.04 35.25
N ASP A 168 7.73 -15.47 35.05
CA ASP A 168 6.73 -15.44 36.11
C ASP A 168 7.13 -16.45 37.19
N GLN A 169 7.40 -15.95 38.41
CA GLN A 169 7.85 -16.76 39.52
C GLN A 169 6.78 -17.75 40.04
N ALA A 170 5.50 -17.52 39.72
CA ALA A 170 4.41 -18.38 40.15
C ALA A 170 4.13 -19.53 39.17
N THR A 171 4.28 -19.29 37.86
CA THR A 171 3.96 -20.27 36.79
C THR A 171 5.19 -20.86 36.12
N GLY A 172 6.38 -20.26 36.32
CA GLY A 172 7.61 -20.63 35.61
C GLY A 172 7.61 -20.24 34.13
N GLU A 173 6.57 -19.55 33.65
CA GLU A 173 6.40 -19.22 32.24
C GLU A 173 7.23 -17.97 31.87
N SER A 174 8.00 -18.06 30.78
CA SER A 174 8.80 -16.95 30.27
C SER A 174 7.98 -16.14 29.28
N THR A 175 7.58 -14.93 29.66
CA THR A 175 6.86 -14.01 28.78
C THR A 175 7.85 -13.04 28.12
N PRO A 176 7.91 -12.94 26.79
CA PRO A 176 8.79 -11.98 26.13
C PRO A 176 8.30 -10.55 26.39
N ILE A 177 9.24 -9.63 26.64
CA ILE A 177 8.98 -8.20 26.79
C ILE A 177 9.09 -7.56 25.40
N PRO A 178 8.04 -6.92 24.88
CA PRO A 178 8.11 -6.22 23.61
C PRO A 178 9.12 -5.06 23.68
N GLN A 179 9.98 -4.93 22.68
CA GLN A 179 10.98 -3.86 22.60
C GLN A 179 10.81 -3.02 21.35
N MET A 180 11.09 -1.72 21.45
CA MET A 180 11.14 -0.81 20.30
C MET A 180 12.59 -0.58 19.86
N SER A 181 12.85 -0.66 18.55
CA SER A 181 14.16 -0.40 17.97
C SER A 181 14.05 0.41 16.68
N ASN A 182 14.89 1.45 16.57
CA ASN A 182 14.99 2.30 15.39
C ASN A 182 16.14 1.90 14.44
N VAL A 183 16.79 0.76 14.69
CA VAL A 183 17.94 0.27 13.91
C VAL A 183 17.57 0.04 12.43
N TYR A 184 16.31 -0.27 12.14
CA TYR A 184 15.81 -0.45 10.78
C TYR A 184 15.97 0.80 9.88
N ILE A 185 16.06 2.01 10.47
CA ILE A 185 16.29 3.27 9.74
C ILE A 185 17.64 3.23 9.00
N ALA A 186 18.65 2.56 9.58
CA ALA A 186 19.97 2.44 8.98
C ALA A 186 19.93 1.75 7.62
N TRP A 187 19.02 0.79 7.40
CA TRP A 187 18.87 0.14 6.09
C TRP A 187 18.53 1.12 4.97
N TYR A 188 17.66 2.09 5.23
CA TYR A 188 17.30 3.11 4.24
C TYR A 188 18.47 4.06 3.96
N ILE A 189 19.19 4.47 5.01
CA ILE A 189 20.35 5.36 4.86
C ILE A 189 21.42 4.67 4.00
N ILE A 190 21.69 3.39 4.25
CA ILE A 190 22.63 2.60 3.44
C ILE A 190 22.15 2.50 1.99
N ALA A 191 20.89 2.12 1.76
CA ALA A 191 20.33 1.97 0.42
C ALA A 191 20.33 3.28 -0.40
N ILE A 192 19.96 4.40 0.23
CA ILE A 192 19.96 5.72 -0.40
C ILE A 192 21.40 6.19 -0.69
N SER A 193 22.31 6.06 0.28
CA SER A 193 23.71 6.48 0.10
C SER A 193 24.39 5.70 -1.03
N GLU A 194 24.22 4.38 -1.10
CA GLU A 194 24.73 3.54 -2.19
C GLU A 194 24.15 3.96 -3.55
N THR A 195 22.86 4.30 -3.59
CA THR A 195 22.20 4.77 -4.80
C THR A 195 22.77 6.11 -5.27
N ILE A 196 22.98 7.06 -4.35
CA ILE A 196 23.60 8.35 -4.65
C ILE A 196 25.01 8.14 -5.20
N VAL A 197 25.82 7.28 -4.58
CA VAL A 197 27.19 7.00 -5.04
C VAL A 197 27.19 6.39 -6.44
N THR A 198 26.36 5.37 -6.67
CA THR A 198 26.29 4.69 -7.98
C THR A 198 25.83 5.63 -9.10
N VAL A 199 24.80 6.45 -8.83
CA VAL A 199 24.30 7.44 -9.77
C VAL A 199 25.33 8.56 -10.02
N ALA A 200 25.98 9.07 -8.97
CA ALA A 200 27.01 10.10 -9.10
C ALA A 200 28.20 9.61 -9.94
N VAL A 201 28.66 8.39 -9.71
CA VAL A 201 29.73 7.75 -10.47
C VAL A 201 29.32 7.58 -11.95
N SER A 202 28.09 7.19 -12.24
CA SER A 202 27.58 7.11 -13.62
C SER A 202 27.48 8.48 -14.32
N CYS A 203 27.19 9.55 -13.57
CA CYS A 203 27.13 10.92 -14.10
C CYS A 203 28.51 11.49 -14.42
N ILE A 204 29.51 11.25 -13.57
CA ILE A 204 30.88 11.76 -13.74
C ILE A 204 31.62 10.98 -14.85
N TRP A 205 31.56 9.65 -14.81
CA TRP A 205 32.26 8.79 -15.78
C TRP A 205 31.33 8.34 -16.90
N ARG A 206 31.32 9.10 -18.00
CA ARG A 206 30.45 8.81 -19.17
C ARG A 206 30.64 7.42 -19.79
N VAL A 207 31.78 6.76 -19.55
CA VAL A 207 32.06 5.40 -20.07
C VAL A 207 31.16 4.33 -19.45
N ILE A 208 30.72 4.53 -18.20
CA ILE A 208 29.78 3.64 -17.49
C ILE A 208 28.37 4.26 -17.42
N SER A 209 28.12 5.32 -18.20
CA SER A 209 26.81 5.96 -18.23
C SER A 209 25.77 5.00 -18.81
N PHE A 210 24.55 5.07 -18.29
CA PHE A 210 23.39 4.35 -18.81
C PHE A 210 22.83 4.93 -20.12
N LYS A 211 23.50 5.92 -20.70
CA LYS A 211 23.12 6.45 -22.02
C LYS A 211 23.20 5.35 -23.07
N GLY A 212 22.11 5.18 -23.81
CA GLY A 212 22.02 4.19 -24.88
C GLY A 212 21.44 2.84 -24.45
N THR A 213 21.27 2.58 -23.15
CA THR A 213 20.80 1.28 -22.66
C THR A 213 19.27 1.20 -22.58
N HIS A 214 18.72 -0.01 -22.44
CA HIS A 214 17.29 -0.28 -22.25
C HIS A 214 16.76 0.10 -20.85
N MET A 215 17.40 1.02 -20.13
CA MET A 215 16.98 1.50 -18.81
C MET A 215 15.58 2.13 -18.85
N VAL A 216 15.29 2.92 -19.90
CA VAL A 216 13.98 3.56 -20.09
C VAL A 216 12.91 2.48 -20.19
N GLN A 217 13.15 1.46 -21.02
CA GLN A 217 12.23 0.34 -21.17
C GLN A 217 12.02 -0.41 -19.86
N ARG A 218 13.06 -0.69 -19.06
CA ARG A 218 12.91 -1.38 -17.77
C ARG A 218 12.08 -0.59 -16.77
N MET A 219 12.27 0.73 -16.69
CA MET A 219 11.44 1.57 -15.81
C MET A 219 9.98 1.55 -16.23
N SER A 220 9.71 1.67 -17.53
CA SER A 220 8.34 1.63 -18.06
C SER A 220 7.70 0.25 -17.94
N LEU A 221 8.45 -0.83 -18.13
CA LEU A 221 7.98 -2.19 -17.88
C LEU A 221 7.63 -2.40 -16.40
N LEU A 222 8.46 -1.92 -15.48
CA LEU A 222 8.13 -1.98 -14.05
C LEU A 222 6.87 -1.15 -13.73
N THR A 223 6.69 0.03 -14.33
CA THR A 223 5.46 0.82 -14.18
C THR A 223 4.24 0.02 -14.66
N LEU A 224 4.32 -0.66 -15.81
CA LEU A 224 3.24 -1.50 -16.34
C LEU A 224 2.91 -2.65 -15.38
N ILE A 225 3.93 -3.32 -14.85
CA ILE A 225 3.78 -4.41 -13.89
C ILE A 225 3.10 -3.92 -12.60
N ILE A 226 3.46 -2.73 -12.10
CA ILE A 226 2.84 -2.12 -10.92
C ILE A 226 1.36 -1.78 -11.17
N LEU A 227 1.03 -1.22 -12.34
CA LEU A 227 -0.37 -1.00 -12.73
C LEU A 227 -1.15 -2.32 -12.81
N GLY A 228 -0.51 -3.39 -13.32
CA GLY A 228 -1.06 -4.74 -13.34
C GLY A 228 -1.36 -5.30 -11.94
N GLU A 229 -0.46 -5.09 -10.97
CA GLU A 229 -0.74 -5.43 -9.57
C GLU A 229 -1.92 -4.64 -9.00
N GLY A 230 -2.07 -3.38 -9.38
CA GLY A 230 -3.24 -2.58 -9.02
C GLY A 230 -4.57 -3.21 -9.44
N ILE A 231 -4.61 -3.83 -10.63
CA ILE A 231 -5.80 -4.56 -11.10
C ILE A 231 -6.07 -5.76 -10.18
N ILE A 232 -5.04 -6.52 -9.80
CA ILE A 232 -5.16 -7.66 -8.89
C ILE A 232 -5.71 -7.21 -7.52
N VAL A 233 -5.20 -6.10 -6.99
CA VAL A 233 -5.64 -5.51 -5.72
C VAL A 233 -7.13 -5.11 -5.76
N VAL A 234 -7.55 -4.41 -6.82
CA VAL A 234 -8.96 -4.05 -7.02
C VAL A 234 -9.84 -5.30 -7.15
N CYS A 235 -9.43 -6.30 -7.94
CA CYS A 235 -10.14 -7.58 -8.07
C CYS A 235 -10.28 -8.33 -6.74
N LYS A 236 -9.28 -8.28 -5.86
CA LYS A 236 -9.38 -8.85 -4.51
C LYS A 236 -10.43 -8.15 -3.67
N SER A 237 -10.55 -6.83 -3.78
CA SER A 237 -11.58 -6.08 -3.05
C SER A 237 -12.98 -6.32 -3.60
N ILE A 238 -13.13 -6.40 -4.93
CA ILE A 238 -14.39 -6.85 -5.55
C ILE A 238 -14.75 -8.27 -5.08
N SER A 239 -13.76 -9.17 -4.99
CA SER A 239 -13.97 -10.54 -4.51
C SER A 239 -14.46 -10.57 -3.04
N LYS A 240 -14.00 -9.64 -2.19
CA LYS A 240 -14.51 -9.50 -0.81
C LYS A 240 -15.98 -9.06 -0.80
N ILE A 241 -16.37 -8.17 -1.71
CA ILE A 241 -17.76 -7.71 -1.85
C ILE A 241 -18.66 -8.84 -2.36
N ILE A 242 -18.27 -9.56 -3.41
CA ILE A 242 -19.06 -10.66 -3.99
C ILE A 242 -19.33 -11.76 -2.96
N LYS A 243 -18.32 -12.09 -2.15
CA LYS A 243 -18.46 -13.10 -1.09
C LYS A 243 -19.45 -12.71 0.01
N ASN A 244 -19.82 -11.44 0.10
CA ASN A 244 -20.79 -10.93 1.06
C ASN A 244 -22.24 -11.04 0.54
N GLU A 245 -22.48 -11.63 -0.65
CA GLU A 245 -23.76 -12.02 -1.31
C GLU A 245 -24.93 -11.01 -1.38
N TYR A 246 -24.92 -9.93 -0.60
CA TYR A 246 -26.12 -9.20 -0.17
C TYR A 246 -26.20 -7.75 -0.66
N LEU A 247 -25.09 -7.16 -1.13
CA LEU A 247 -24.97 -5.69 -1.11
C LEU A 247 -24.51 -5.02 -2.41
N TRP A 248 -24.94 -5.49 -3.57
CA TRP A 248 -24.67 -4.78 -4.82
C TRP A 248 -25.62 -3.61 -5.03
N SER A 249 -25.20 -2.42 -4.61
CA SER A 249 -25.88 -1.17 -5.00
C SER A 249 -25.35 -0.67 -6.36
N ALA A 250 -26.19 0.05 -7.11
CA ALA A 250 -25.76 0.72 -8.35
C ALA A 250 -24.58 1.68 -8.10
N ASN A 251 -24.52 2.25 -6.90
CA ASN A 251 -23.44 3.11 -6.44
C ASN A 251 -22.10 2.34 -6.36
N VAL A 252 -22.09 1.17 -5.70
CA VAL A 252 -20.89 0.31 -5.61
C VAL A 252 -20.41 -0.13 -6.99
N VAL A 253 -21.33 -0.48 -7.91
CA VAL A 253 -20.97 -0.80 -9.30
C VAL A 253 -20.28 0.39 -9.97
N GLY A 254 -20.82 1.60 -9.79
CA GLY A 254 -20.22 2.84 -10.29
C GLY A 254 -18.80 3.08 -9.74
N GLN A 255 -18.58 2.84 -8.44
CA GLN A 255 -17.25 2.94 -7.80
C GLN A 255 -16.26 1.95 -8.41
N VAL A 256 -16.69 0.70 -8.65
CA VAL A 256 -15.86 -0.34 -9.26
C VAL A 256 -15.45 0.06 -10.67
N ILE A 257 -16.40 0.51 -11.51
CA ILE A 257 -16.10 0.98 -12.86
C ILE A 257 -15.12 2.16 -12.81
N ALA A 258 -15.36 3.15 -11.94
CA ALA A 258 -14.48 4.29 -11.77
C ALA A 258 -13.06 3.87 -11.35
N SER A 259 -12.92 2.87 -10.48
CA SER A 259 -11.61 2.35 -10.07
C SER A 259 -10.82 1.73 -11.22
N VAL A 260 -11.48 0.96 -12.09
CA VAL A 260 -10.85 0.36 -13.28
C VAL A 260 -10.46 1.44 -14.28
N CYS A 261 -11.32 2.45 -14.48
CA CYS A 261 -11.01 3.62 -15.30
C CYS A 261 -9.80 4.40 -14.76
N ILE A 262 -9.65 4.57 -13.44
CA ILE A 262 -8.48 5.22 -12.85
C ILE A 262 -7.18 4.52 -13.26
N ILE A 263 -7.12 3.19 -13.19
CA ILE A 263 -5.93 2.43 -13.60
C ILE A 263 -5.63 2.65 -15.09
N TYR A 264 -6.68 2.60 -15.92
CA TYR A 264 -6.53 2.80 -17.36
C TYR A 264 -6.09 4.23 -17.72
N PHE A 265 -6.61 5.24 -17.01
CA PHE A 265 -6.17 6.62 -17.21
C PHE A 265 -4.74 6.86 -16.71
N LEU A 266 -4.33 6.25 -15.60
CA LEU A 266 -2.93 6.28 -15.15
C LEU A 266 -1.99 5.66 -16.20
N TYR A 267 -2.41 4.54 -16.81
CA TYR A 267 -1.70 3.94 -17.93
C TYR A 267 -1.56 4.93 -19.09
N MET A 268 -2.65 5.52 -19.58
CA MET A 268 -2.64 6.49 -20.67
C MET A 268 -1.76 7.72 -20.35
N LEU A 269 -1.95 8.32 -19.18
CA LEU A 269 -1.24 9.52 -18.74
C LEU A 269 0.29 9.31 -18.68
N TYR A 270 0.73 8.10 -18.35
CA TYR A 270 2.15 7.74 -18.32
C TYR A 270 2.68 7.34 -19.71
N PHE A 271 2.06 6.37 -20.38
CA PHE A 271 2.60 5.75 -21.60
C PHE A 271 2.44 6.61 -22.85
N ASP A 272 1.36 7.38 -22.99
CA ASP A 272 1.18 8.25 -24.17
C ASP A 272 2.23 9.37 -24.24
N ARG A 273 2.97 9.59 -23.15
CA ARG A 273 4.03 10.58 -23.01
C ARG A 273 5.43 10.00 -22.95
N LEU A 274 5.55 8.67 -22.95
CA LEU A 274 6.85 8.04 -22.98
C LEU A 274 7.48 8.33 -24.35
N GLN A 275 8.63 9.01 -24.35
CA GLN A 275 9.44 9.20 -25.54
C GLN A 275 10.67 8.30 -25.40
N GLU A 276 10.86 7.40 -26.36
CA GLU A 276 12.01 6.49 -26.39
C GLU A 276 13.29 7.16 -26.93
N GLU A 277 13.19 8.44 -27.33
CA GLU A 277 14.35 9.20 -27.78
C GLU A 277 15.41 9.35 -26.68
N HIS A 278 16.67 9.21 -27.06
CA HIS A 278 17.79 9.29 -26.12
C HIS A 278 17.98 10.71 -25.59
N PHE A 279 17.64 10.94 -24.32
CA PHE A 279 17.97 12.18 -23.61
C PHE A 279 19.31 12.06 -22.84
N GLY A 280 19.92 13.21 -22.49
CA GLY A 280 21.30 13.27 -21.97
C GLY A 280 21.54 12.43 -20.69
N SER A 281 22.80 12.03 -20.44
CA SER A 281 23.16 11.10 -19.36
C SER A 281 22.65 11.50 -17.98
N ILE A 282 22.78 12.77 -17.60
CA ILE A 282 22.33 13.29 -16.30
C ILE A 282 20.80 13.30 -16.22
N LYS A 283 20.12 13.69 -17.30
CA LYS A 283 18.65 13.70 -17.36
C LYS A 283 18.09 12.28 -17.25
N GLN A 284 18.75 11.31 -17.87
CA GLN A 284 18.37 9.90 -17.77
C GLN A 284 18.50 9.35 -16.35
N GLN A 285 19.54 9.74 -15.61
CA GLN A 285 19.68 9.35 -14.21
C GLN A 285 18.61 10.00 -13.31
N ALA A 286 18.37 11.30 -13.48
CA ALA A 286 17.31 11.99 -12.75
C ALA A 286 15.93 11.39 -13.05
N TRP A 287 15.65 11.11 -14.33
CA TRP A 287 14.41 10.47 -14.77
C TRP A 287 14.27 9.06 -14.17
N SER A 288 15.33 8.25 -14.20
CA SER A 288 15.38 6.90 -13.62
C SER A 288 15.09 6.93 -12.12
N PHE A 289 15.75 7.80 -11.36
CA PHE A 289 15.52 7.91 -9.92
C PHE A 289 14.13 8.48 -9.57
N LEU A 290 13.61 9.41 -10.38
CA LEU A 290 12.27 9.98 -10.17
C LEU A 290 11.13 8.96 -10.42
N HIS A 291 11.42 7.78 -10.97
CA HIS A 291 10.46 6.67 -10.98
C HIS A 291 10.22 6.09 -9.58
N PHE A 292 11.15 6.22 -8.63
CA PHE A 292 10.92 5.78 -7.26
C PHE A 292 9.70 6.46 -6.62
N PRO A 293 9.64 7.80 -6.53
CA PRO A 293 8.46 8.45 -5.98
C PRO A 293 7.22 8.24 -6.86
N LEU A 294 7.37 8.14 -8.20
CA LEU A 294 6.24 7.80 -9.08
C LEU A 294 5.63 6.44 -8.70
N HIS A 295 6.44 5.39 -8.67
CA HIS A 295 5.98 4.04 -8.36
C HIS A 295 5.39 3.97 -6.96
N THR A 296 5.98 4.68 -5.99
CA THR A 296 5.44 4.78 -4.63
C THR A 296 4.02 5.36 -4.66
N VAL A 297 3.80 6.49 -5.33
CA VAL A 297 2.45 7.09 -5.37
C VAL A 297 1.47 6.28 -6.21
N LEU A 298 1.92 5.60 -7.27
CA LEU A 298 1.08 4.69 -8.05
C LEU A 298 0.57 3.55 -7.18
N VAL A 299 1.46 2.85 -6.47
CA VAL A 299 1.06 1.76 -5.56
C VAL A 299 0.10 2.27 -4.48
N LEU A 300 0.35 3.44 -3.89
CA LEU A 300 -0.56 4.03 -2.90
C LEU A 300 -1.95 4.36 -3.49
N VAL A 301 -2.03 4.94 -4.70
CA VAL A 301 -3.31 5.22 -5.36
C VAL A 301 -4.07 3.91 -5.60
N LEU A 302 -3.41 2.89 -6.14
CA LEU A 302 -4.02 1.60 -6.48
C LEU A 302 -4.57 0.90 -5.22
N GLN A 303 -3.76 0.84 -4.16
CA GLN A 303 -4.16 0.25 -2.89
C GLN A 303 -5.28 1.05 -2.21
N GLY A 304 -5.18 2.38 -2.22
CA GLY A 304 -6.15 3.19 -1.51
C GLY A 304 -7.49 3.32 -2.22
N VAL A 305 -7.53 3.38 -3.57
CA VAL A 305 -8.78 3.28 -4.32
C VAL A 305 -9.48 1.95 -4.01
N SER A 306 -8.73 0.86 -3.91
CA SER A 306 -9.27 -0.44 -3.53
C SER A 306 -9.89 -0.46 -2.12
N LEU A 307 -9.30 0.27 -1.16
CA LEU A 307 -9.86 0.44 0.18
C LEU A 307 -11.08 1.37 0.17
N LEU A 308 -11.12 2.41 -0.66
CA LEU A 308 -12.29 3.29 -0.80
C LEU A 308 -13.52 2.54 -1.35
N ILE A 309 -13.33 1.55 -2.22
CA ILE A 309 -14.43 0.66 -2.66
C ILE A 309 -15.00 -0.12 -1.46
N ILE A 310 -14.12 -0.66 -0.60
CA ILE A 310 -14.52 -1.36 0.62
C ILE A 310 -15.24 -0.43 1.59
N TRP A 311 -14.76 0.82 1.75
CA TRP A 311 -15.44 1.84 2.56
C TRP A 311 -16.87 2.06 2.08
N ARG A 312 -17.05 2.27 0.78
CA ARG A 312 -18.38 2.54 0.24
C ARG A 312 -19.31 1.36 0.48
N GLN A 313 -18.82 0.14 0.28
CA GLN A 313 -19.58 -1.06 0.56
C GLN A 313 -19.99 -1.17 2.03
N ALA A 314 -19.09 -0.83 2.95
CA ALA A 314 -19.37 -0.85 4.38
C ALA A 314 -20.42 0.20 4.77
N ILE A 315 -20.30 1.42 4.23
CA ILE A 315 -21.28 2.49 4.47
C ILE A 315 -22.66 2.12 3.95
N ASP A 316 -22.78 1.61 2.72
CA ASP A 316 -24.06 1.18 2.16
C ASP A 316 -24.70 0.07 3.03
N GLY A 317 -23.91 -0.92 3.46
CA GLY A 317 -24.38 -2.00 4.34
C GLY A 317 -24.82 -1.49 5.72
N MET A 318 -24.06 -0.58 6.32
CA MET A 318 -24.45 0.04 7.59
C MET A 318 -25.68 0.93 7.46
N GLN A 319 -25.82 1.67 6.35
CA GLN A 319 -26.98 2.54 6.15
C GLN A 319 -28.27 1.71 6.06
N MET A 320 -28.25 0.58 5.35
CA MET A 320 -29.39 -0.35 5.33
C MET A 320 -29.67 -0.92 6.71
N PHE A 321 -28.64 -1.45 7.38
CA PHE A 321 -28.77 -1.96 8.74
C PHE A 321 -29.35 -0.91 9.70
N TYR A 322 -28.81 0.30 9.71
CA TYR A 322 -29.27 1.38 10.59
C TYR A 322 -30.70 1.84 10.27
N THR A 323 -31.04 1.98 8.98
CA THR A 323 -32.38 2.41 8.57
C THR A 323 -33.44 1.39 8.98
N ASP A 324 -33.17 0.09 8.78
CA ASP A 324 -34.07 -0.97 9.19
C ASP A 324 -34.21 -1.02 10.72
N MET A 325 -33.11 -0.93 11.46
CA MET A 325 -33.15 -0.92 12.92
C MET A 325 -33.98 0.24 13.47
N VAL A 326 -33.77 1.46 12.97
CA VAL A 326 -34.55 2.64 13.39
C VAL A 326 -36.03 2.49 13.01
N LEU A 327 -36.33 1.90 11.86
CA LEU A 327 -37.71 1.61 11.45
C LEU A 327 -38.38 0.66 12.44
N TRP A 328 -37.74 -0.46 12.78
CA TRP A 328 -38.29 -1.43 13.73
C TRP A 328 -38.34 -0.90 15.16
N GLU A 329 -37.38 -0.07 15.57
CA GLU A 329 -37.39 0.62 16.87
C GLU A 329 -38.58 1.57 17.01
N SER A 330 -38.97 2.25 15.93
CA SER A 330 -40.09 3.20 15.93
C SER A 330 -41.48 2.57 16.00
N GLN A 331 -41.58 1.25 15.88
CA GLN A 331 -42.86 0.53 15.95
C GLN A 331 -43.25 0.22 17.41
N THR A 332 -44.54 -0.02 17.61
CA THR A 332 -45.10 -0.42 18.91
C THR A 332 -45.36 -1.92 18.93
N TYR A 333 -44.87 -2.60 19.98
CA TYR A 333 -45.01 -4.05 20.15
C TYR A 333 -45.82 -4.36 21.41
N ALA A 334 -46.48 -5.52 21.44
CA ALA A 334 -47.29 -5.90 22.59
C ALA A 334 -46.43 -6.46 23.74
N THR A 335 -45.27 -7.04 23.42
CA THR A 335 -44.34 -7.63 24.39
C THR A 335 -42.90 -7.31 24.02
N GLY A 336 -42.01 -7.31 25.01
CA GLY A 336 -40.56 -7.19 24.81
C GLY A 336 -40.00 -8.32 23.96
N LEU A 337 -40.61 -9.50 23.99
CA LEU A 337 -40.23 -10.63 23.13
C LEU A 337 -40.45 -10.29 21.64
N GLU A 338 -41.63 -9.76 21.28
CA GLU A 338 -41.91 -9.35 19.89
C GLU A 338 -40.95 -8.26 19.41
N PHE A 339 -40.67 -7.27 20.26
CA PHE A 339 -39.70 -6.22 19.97
C PHE A 339 -38.29 -6.78 19.76
N ALA A 340 -37.80 -7.59 20.70
CA ALA A 340 -36.47 -8.19 20.62
C ALA A 340 -36.32 -9.11 19.41
N THR A 341 -37.37 -9.88 19.06
CA THR A 341 -37.41 -10.70 17.85
C THR A 341 -37.31 -9.85 16.59
N ALA A 342 -38.08 -8.76 16.47
CA ALA A 342 -38.01 -7.88 15.31
C ALA A 342 -36.61 -7.25 15.15
N MET A 343 -36.01 -6.78 16.24
CA MET A 343 -34.65 -6.21 16.23
C MET A 343 -33.60 -7.26 15.85
N ASN A 344 -33.71 -8.48 16.38
CA ASN A 344 -32.77 -9.55 16.09
C ASN A 344 -32.91 -10.07 14.66
N GLU A 345 -34.13 -10.28 14.17
CA GLU A 345 -34.38 -10.64 12.77
C GLU A 345 -33.80 -9.59 11.83
N SER A 346 -33.99 -8.30 12.13
CA SER A 346 -33.37 -7.21 11.37
C SER A 346 -31.84 -7.31 11.34
N ALA A 347 -31.20 -7.57 12.48
CA ALA A 347 -29.75 -7.74 12.54
C ALA A 347 -29.24 -8.96 11.75
N TYR A 348 -29.95 -10.08 11.82
CA TYR A 348 -29.60 -11.28 11.06
C TYR A 348 -29.81 -11.10 9.55
N ASN A 349 -30.94 -10.50 9.16
CA ASN A 349 -31.29 -10.21 7.77
C ASN A 349 -30.42 -9.14 7.13
N ASN A 350 -29.78 -8.27 7.90
CA ASN A 350 -28.88 -7.24 7.35
C ASN A 350 -27.40 -7.60 7.45
N VAL A 351 -27.01 -8.46 8.41
CA VAL A 351 -25.60 -8.70 8.74
C VAL A 351 -25.26 -10.18 8.89
N PHE A 352 -25.86 -10.89 9.85
CA PHE A 352 -25.33 -12.18 10.28
C PHE A 352 -25.57 -13.33 9.30
N TYR A 353 -26.60 -13.29 8.45
CA TYR A 353 -26.81 -14.30 7.41
C TYR A 353 -25.82 -14.23 6.25
N PHE A 354 -25.13 -13.11 6.09
CA PHE A 354 -24.27 -12.85 4.94
C PHE A 354 -22.77 -12.92 5.26
N ILE A 355 -22.42 -13.38 6.45
CA ILE A 355 -21.04 -13.55 6.87
C ILE A 355 -20.32 -14.50 5.89
N PRO A 356 -19.26 -14.04 5.20
CA PRO A 356 -18.51 -14.89 4.28
C PRO A 356 -17.86 -16.09 4.99
N LYS A 357 -17.79 -17.23 4.29
CA LYS A 357 -17.06 -18.41 4.79
C LYS A 357 -15.62 -18.06 5.15
N GLY A 358 -15.22 -18.36 6.39
CA GLY A 358 -13.87 -18.13 6.92
C GLY A 358 -13.72 -16.87 7.78
N VAL A 359 -14.78 -16.08 7.94
CA VAL A 359 -14.83 -14.95 8.89
C VAL A 359 -15.35 -15.45 10.24
N ASP A 360 -14.59 -15.23 11.31
CA ASP A 360 -15.03 -15.55 12.68
C ASP A 360 -15.75 -14.33 13.30
N ALA A 361 -17.08 -14.42 13.36
CA ALA A 361 -17.94 -13.46 14.04
C ALA A 361 -18.58 -14.04 15.31
N THR A 362 -18.02 -15.13 15.86
CA THR A 362 -18.63 -15.86 16.98
C THR A 362 -18.80 -14.99 18.22
N LYS A 363 -17.88 -14.05 18.46
CA LYS A 363 -17.97 -13.14 19.60
C LYS A 363 -19.08 -12.12 19.42
N GLU A 364 -19.20 -11.58 18.22
CA GLU A 364 -20.18 -10.57 17.84
C GLU A 364 -21.59 -11.16 17.83
N ILE A 365 -21.75 -12.41 17.36
CA ILE A 365 -23.02 -13.15 17.46
C ILE A 365 -23.44 -13.31 18.92
N LYS A 366 -22.51 -13.69 19.82
CA LYS A 366 -22.82 -13.79 21.25
C LYS A 366 -23.21 -12.46 21.89
N VAL A 367 -22.62 -11.35 21.43
CA VAL A 367 -23.02 -10.00 21.88
C VAL A 367 -24.43 -9.67 21.39
N ALA A 368 -24.77 -9.98 20.14
CA ALA A 368 -26.12 -9.79 19.61
C ALA A 368 -27.16 -10.68 20.33
N GLU A 369 -26.81 -11.94 20.63
CA GLU A 369 -27.65 -12.84 21.43
C GLU A 369 -27.86 -12.33 22.86
N ALA A 370 -26.83 -11.78 23.50
CA ALA A 370 -26.98 -11.17 24.82
C ALA A 370 -27.87 -9.92 24.76
N ALA A 371 -27.67 -9.07 23.74
CA ALA A 371 -28.47 -7.88 23.51
C ALA A 371 -29.97 -8.21 23.33
N PHE A 372 -30.31 -9.33 22.69
CA PHE A 372 -31.69 -9.79 22.56
C PHE A 372 -32.39 -9.91 23.93
N TYR A 373 -31.80 -10.64 24.88
CA TYR A 373 -32.40 -10.83 26.20
C TYR A 373 -32.43 -9.53 27.03
N THR A 374 -31.41 -8.69 26.86
CA THR A 374 -31.38 -7.36 27.50
C THR A 374 -32.49 -6.46 26.96
N LEU A 375 -32.73 -6.45 25.65
CA LEU A 375 -33.79 -5.66 25.02
C LEU A 375 -35.18 -6.16 25.40
N GLU A 376 -35.39 -7.47 25.43
CA GLU A 376 -36.66 -8.10 25.85
C GLU A 376 -37.06 -7.62 27.26
N SER A 377 -36.17 -7.84 28.24
CA SER A 377 -36.42 -7.50 29.64
C SER A 377 -36.53 -5.99 29.89
N ALA A 378 -35.72 -5.18 29.18
CA ALA A 378 -35.78 -3.72 29.29
C ALA A 378 -37.09 -3.15 28.71
N TYR A 379 -37.56 -3.67 27.58
CA TYR A 379 -38.80 -3.22 26.96
C TYR A 379 -40.03 -3.55 27.84
N ASP A 380 -40.09 -4.77 28.37
CA ASP A 380 -41.15 -5.16 29.32
C ASP A 380 -41.15 -4.29 30.58
N ALA A 381 -39.97 -3.95 31.10
CA ALA A 381 -39.87 -3.07 32.26
C ALA A 381 -40.29 -1.62 31.95
N LEU A 382 -39.98 -1.10 30.76
CA LEU A 382 -40.36 0.25 30.32
C LEU A 382 -41.83 0.39 29.96
N THR A 383 -42.46 -0.69 29.46
CA THR A 383 -43.92 -0.71 29.22
C THR A 383 -44.72 -0.69 30.54
N LEU A 384 -44.16 -1.26 31.61
CA LEU A 384 -44.74 -1.20 32.96
C LEU A 384 -44.48 0.14 33.66
N ASP A 385 -43.26 0.66 33.55
CA ASP A 385 -42.84 1.95 34.12
C ASP A 385 -41.86 2.68 33.20
N ALA A 386 -42.38 3.67 32.47
CA ALA A 386 -41.59 4.49 31.55
C ALA A 386 -40.53 5.38 32.24
N THR A 387 -40.57 5.52 33.58
CA THR A 387 -39.61 6.32 34.35
C THR A 387 -38.49 5.48 34.97
N ASN A 388 -38.46 4.17 34.72
CA ASN A 388 -37.43 3.27 35.23
C ASN A 388 -36.07 3.55 34.56
N GLU A 389 -35.21 4.31 35.25
CA GLU A 389 -33.88 4.68 34.78
C GLU A 389 -32.98 3.45 34.51
N THR A 390 -33.16 2.36 35.25
CA THR A 390 -32.35 1.13 35.06
C THR A 390 -32.75 0.41 33.77
N ALA A 391 -34.05 0.30 33.52
CA ALA A 391 -34.57 -0.28 32.28
C ALA A 391 -34.21 0.59 31.06
N LEU A 392 -34.24 1.92 31.20
CA LEU A 392 -33.81 2.84 30.14
C LEU A 392 -32.32 2.68 29.79
N ALA A 393 -31.46 2.50 30.80
CA ALA A 393 -30.04 2.22 30.60
C ALA A 393 -29.83 0.87 29.90
N GLN A 394 -30.50 -0.19 30.35
CA GLN A 394 -30.43 -1.52 29.73
C GLN A 394 -30.93 -1.53 28.29
N TYR A 395 -32.01 -0.80 28.00
CA TYR A 395 -32.51 -0.61 26.64
C TYR A 395 -31.44 0.04 25.75
N THR A 396 -30.86 1.15 26.22
CA THR A 396 -29.80 1.88 25.50
C THR A 396 -28.56 1.02 25.26
N ASP A 397 -28.15 0.24 26.26
CA ASP A 397 -27.01 -0.68 26.18
C ASP A 397 -27.29 -1.82 25.19
N GLY A 398 -28.48 -2.42 25.22
CA GLY A 398 -28.88 -3.48 24.29
C GLY A 398 -28.89 -3.00 22.83
N ILE A 399 -29.41 -1.80 22.57
CA ILE A 399 -29.38 -1.19 21.24
C ILE A 399 -27.92 -0.94 20.80
N ASN A 400 -27.09 -0.38 21.70
CA ASN A 400 -25.67 -0.13 21.42
C ASN A 400 -24.89 -1.42 21.12
N ASP A 401 -25.11 -2.48 21.88
CA ASP A 401 -24.43 -3.77 21.71
C ASP A 401 -24.80 -4.40 20.37
N LEU A 402 -26.06 -4.29 19.95
CA LEU A 402 -26.54 -4.78 18.67
C LEU A 402 -25.94 -3.99 17.50
N PHE A 403 -25.88 -2.66 17.60
CA PHE A 403 -25.20 -1.81 16.62
C PHE A 403 -23.69 -2.06 16.56
N TYR A 404 -23.05 -2.24 17.72
CA TYR A 404 -21.64 -2.58 17.82
C TYR A 404 -21.35 -3.92 17.12
N ALA A 405 -22.11 -4.97 17.43
CA ALA A 405 -21.93 -6.30 16.87
C ALA A 405 -22.18 -6.32 15.35
N GLY A 406 -23.24 -5.65 14.88
CA GLY A 406 -23.55 -5.52 13.47
C GLY A 406 -22.46 -4.78 12.71
N THR A 407 -22.08 -3.59 13.18
CA THR A 407 -21.04 -2.75 12.55
C THR A 407 -19.71 -3.47 12.47
N LYS A 408 -19.27 -4.07 13.58
CA LYS A 408 -18.00 -4.80 13.62
C LYS A 408 -18.00 -5.99 12.66
N THR A 409 -19.11 -6.71 12.58
CA THR A 409 -19.27 -7.85 11.66
C THR A 409 -19.24 -7.39 10.20
N ILE A 410 -19.88 -6.26 9.85
CA ILE A 410 -19.84 -5.67 8.50
C ILE A 410 -18.40 -5.39 8.07
N PHE A 411 -17.63 -4.65 8.89
CA PHE A 411 -16.24 -4.32 8.55
C PHE A 411 -15.32 -5.55 8.55
N THR A 412 -15.48 -6.47 9.51
CA THR A 412 -14.66 -7.69 9.59
C THR A 412 -14.93 -8.60 8.38
N SER A 413 -16.18 -8.67 7.90
CA SER A 413 -16.55 -9.41 6.68
C SER A 413 -15.86 -8.87 5.44
N LEU A 414 -15.58 -7.57 5.41
CA LEU A 414 -14.81 -6.90 4.36
C LEU A 414 -13.29 -6.93 4.60
N SER A 415 -12.84 -7.68 5.61
CA SER A 415 -11.45 -7.79 6.05
C SER A 415 -10.85 -6.44 6.46
N VAL A 416 -11.63 -5.63 7.19
CA VAL A 416 -11.17 -4.37 7.81
C VAL A 416 -11.16 -4.53 9.32
N THR A 417 -9.99 -4.37 9.94
CA THR A 417 -9.79 -4.54 11.38
C THR A 417 -9.26 -3.28 12.04
N THR A 418 -9.76 -2.99 13.24
CA THR A 418 -9.28 -1.84 14.01
C THR A 418 -7.89 -2.10 14.60
N PRO A 419 -7.06 -1.05 14.80
CA PRO A 419 -5.75 -1.21 15.41
C PRO A 419 -5.82 -1.85 16.80
N LYS A 420 -4.95 -2.83 17.08
CA LYS A 420 -4.90 -3.48 18.40
C LYS A 420 -4.51 -2.47 19.48
N LYS A 421 -5.40 -2.21 20.45
CA LYS A 421 -5.08 -1.39 21.64
C LYS A 421 -4.17 -2.14 22.62
N LYS A 422 -3.33 -1.40 23.35
CA LYS A 422 -2.50 -1.95 24.44
C LYS A 422 -3.39 -2.52 25.54
N LYS A 423 -3.05 -3.72 26.05
CA LYS A 423 -3.80 -4.51 27.05
C LYS A 423 -3.88 -3.89 28.47
N GLY A 424 -3.85 -2.56 28.61
CA GLY A 424 -3.68 -1.89 29.91
C GLY A 424 -4.82 -0.98 30.37
N GLY A 425 -5.95 -0.92 29.66
CA GLY A 425 -7.13 -0.15 30.07
C GLY A 425 -8.29 -1.10 30.39
N ASP A 426 -9.00 -0.83 31.50
CA ASP A 426 -10.17 -1.60 31.93
C ASP A 426 -11.08 -1.92 30.74
N SER A 427 -11.33 -3.21 30.55
CA SER A 427 -12.17 -3.79 29.50
C SER A 427 -13.65 -3.47 29.74
N LYS A 428 -14.03 -2.19 29.69
CA LYS A 428 -15.39 -1.82 29.31
C LYS A 428 -15.52 -2.03 27.81
N SER A 429 -16.62 -2.66 27.38
CA SER A 429 -16.96 -2.78 25.96
C SER A 429 -16.83 -1.41 25.30
N ILE A 430 -16.10 -1.35 24.19
CA ILE A 430 -16.05 -0.14 23.38
C ILE A 430 -17.46 0.03 22.82
N GLY A 431 -18.18 1.07 23.23
CA GLY A 431 -19.51 1.36 22.70
C GLY A 431 -19.48 1.56 21.18
N PHE A 432 -20.63 1.40 20.52
CA PHE A 432 -20.77 1.53 19.07
C PHE A 432 -20.14 2.83 18.52
N GLU A 433 -20.37 3.98 19.15
CA GLU A 433 -19.85 5.27 18.71
C GLU A 433 -18.31 5.30 18.64
N ALA A 434 -17.65 4.76 19.66
CA ALA A 434 -16.20 4.70 19.72
C ALA A 434 -15.64 3.73 18.67
N LEU A 435 -16.29 2.58 18.44
CA LEU A 435 -15.92 1.64 17.38
C LEU A 435 -16.07 2.28 15.99
N PHE A 436 -17.20 2.94 15.74
CA PHE A 436 -17.45 3.59 14.46
C PHE A 436 -16.44 4.71 14.19
N THR A 437 -16.09 5.49 15.22
CA THR A 437 -15.04 6.52 15.14
C THR A 437 -13.68 5.93 14.75
N GLU A 438 -13.33 4.73 15.25
CA GLU A 438 -12.08 4.06 14.86
C GLU A 438 -12.08 3.70 13.37
N TYR A 439 -13.18 3.14 12.85
CA TYR A 439 -13.29 2.84 11.42
C TYR A 439 -13.24 4.11 10.55
N VAL A 440 -13.97 5.16 10.94
CA VAL A 440 -13.89 6.46 10.25
C VAL A 440 -12.46 6.99 10.23
N GLY A 441 -11.70 6.84 11.33
CA GLY A 441 -10.29 7.22 11.41
C GLY A 441 -9.39 6.48 10.42
N ILE A 442 -9.63 5.18 10.20
CA ILE A 442 -8.93 4.38 9.19
C ILE A 442 -9.18 4.95 7.79
N PHE A 443 -10.44 5.19 7.45
CA PHE A 443 -10.80 5.66 6.11
C PHE A 443 -10.52 7.14 5.89
N GLU A 444 -10.43 7.95 6.95
CA GLU A 444 -9.91 9.31 6.88
C GLU A 444 -8.44 9.29 6.45
N LEU A 445 -7.64 8.37 7.00
CA LEU A 445 -6.26 8.18 6.56
C LEU A 445 -6.20 7.77 5.08
N VAL A 446 -7.03 6.80 4.67
CA VAL A 446 -7.12 6.36 3.27
C VAL A 446 -7.49 7.50 2.34
N PHE A 447 -8.54 8.24 2.68
CA PHE A 447 -8.95 9.43 1.95
C PHE A 447 -7.79 10.41 1.77
N MET A 448 -7.09 10.78 2.85
CA MET A 448 -5.99 11.74 2.77
C MET A 448 -4.89 11.27 1.82
N TYR A 449 -4.35 10.07 2.01
CA TYR A 449 -3.18 9.65 1.23
C TYR A 449 -3.55 9.35 -0.22
N VAL A 450 -4.77 8.88 -0.52
CA VAL A 450 -5.19 8.60 -1.91
C VAL A 450 -5.24 9.88 -2.74
N PHE A 451 -5.82 10.95 -2.21
CA PHE A 451 -5.91 12.22 -2.93
C PHE A 451 -4.54 12.88 -3.09
N ILE A 452 -3.70 12.82 -2.05
CA ILE A 452 -2.31 13.31 -2.13
C ILE A 452 -1.50 12.49 -3.13
N ALA A 453 -1.52 11.16 -3.04
CA ALA A 453 -0.80 10.29 -3.97
C ALA A 453 -1.31 10.44 -5.40
N GLY A 454 -2.63 10.61 -5.57
CA GLY A 454 -3.25 10.82 -6.88
C GLY A 454 -2.78 12.13 -7.52
N GLY A 455 -2.82 13.23 -6.79
CA GLY A 455 -2.29 14.51 -7.26
C GLY A 455 -0.80 14.47 -7.54
N LEU A 456 -0.01 13.85 -6.66
CA LEU A 456 1.43 13.65 -6.87
C LEU A 456 1.73 12.77 -8.09
N SER A 457 0.89 11.78 -8.41
CA SER A 457 1.07 10.96 -9.61
C SER A 457 1.01 11.80 -10.89
N LEU A 458 0.09 12.77 -10.97
CA LEU A 458 0.00 13.72 -12.08
C LEU A 458 1.20 14.66 -12.14
N ILE A 459 1.62 15.20 -10.98
CA ILE A 459 2.75 16.13 -10.88
C ILE A 459 4.04 15.41 -11.31
N ILE A 460 4.32 14.23 -10.75
CA ILE A 460 5.55 13.48 -11.04
C ILE A 460 5.56 13.00 -12.49
N THR A 461 4.42 12.49 -13.01
CA THR A 461 4.31 12.12 -14.43
C THR A 461 4.54 13.33 -15.36
N THR A 462 4.07 14.51 -14.95
CA THR A 462 4.35 15.76 -15.69
C THR A 462 5.83 16.13 -15.66
N VAL A 463 6.50 16.02 -14.51
CA VAL A 463 7.94 16.29 -14.40
C VAL A 463 8.74 15.28 -15.24
N LEU A 464 8.40 14.00 -15.19
CA LEU A 464 9.03 12.95 -16.01
C LEU A 464 8.85 13.22 -17.50
N GLY A 465 7.64 13.56 -17.93
CA GLY A 465 7.34 13.94 -19.32
C GLY A 465 8.11 15.19 -19.76
N PHE A 466 8.27 16.18 -18.89
CA PHE A 466 9.07 17.37 -19.20
C PHE A 466 10.57 17.06 -19.36
N ILE A 467 11.09 16.12 -18.56
CA ILE A 467 12.49 15.69 -18.61
C ILE A 467 12.76 14.88 -19.89
N SER A 468 11.83 14.01 -20.30
CA SER A 468 11.96 13.18 -21.51
C SER A 468 11.76 13.98 -22.80
N LEU A 469 11.04 15.11 -22.75
CA LEU A 469 10.71 15.92 -23.93
C LEU A 469 11.94 16.48 -24.69
N PRO A 470 12.13 16.09 -25.96
CA PRO A 470 13.20 16.60 -26.82
C PRO A 470 13.06 18.09 -27.08
N VAL A 471 14.18 18.81 -27.24
CA VAL A 471 14.20 20.28 -27.40
C VAL A 471 13.35 20.73 -28.59
N HIS A 472 13.37 19.97 -29.69
CA HIS A 472 12.63 20.29 -30.91
C HIS A 472 11.11 20.13 -30.77
N GLN A 473 10.63 19.32 -29.81
CA GLN A 473 9.20 19.11 -29.59
C GLN A 473 8.59 20.09 -28.59
N ARG A 474 9.40 20.87 -27.85
CA ARG A 474 8.98 21.79 -26.76
C ARG A 474 8.18 23.00 -27.23
N THR A 475 7.05 22.76 -27.88
CA THR A 475 6.07 23.74 -28.29
C THR A 475 5.35 24.34 -27.09
N LEU A 476 4.80 25.55 -27.26
CA LEU A 476 4.02 26.22 -26.21
C LEU A 476 2.79 25.36 -25.81
N SER A 477 2.14 24.75 -26.79
CA SER A 477 1.01 23.83 -26.61
C SER A 477 1.35 22.69 -25.63
N GLN A 478 2.49 22.01 -25.80
CA GLN A 478 2.91 20.95 -24.89
C GLN A 478 3.20 21.48 -23.48
N ARG A 479 3.83 22.65 -23.34
CA ARG A 479 4.07 23.25 -22.02
C ARG A 479 2.77 23.60 -21.30
N ILE A 480 1.77 24.10 -22.02
CA ILE A 480 0.44 24.37 -21.46
C ILE A 480 -0.22 23.08 -20.99
N ARG A 481 -0.20 22.01 -21.80
CA ARG A 481 -0.75 20.70 -21.40
C ARG A 481 -0.09 20.13 -20.15
N LEU A 482 1.25 20.26 -20.05
CA LEU A 482 1.99 19.88 -18.84
C LEU A 482 1.59 20.73 -17.63
N GLY A 483 1.47 22.06 -17.83
CA GLY A 483 1.02 22.99 -16.80
C GLY A 483 -0.37 22.67 -16.28
N LEU A 484 -1.31 22.33 -17.18
CA LEU A 484 -2.67 21.94 -16.82
C LEU A 484 -2.69 20.63 -16.02
N ASN A 485 -1.93 19.60 -16.42
CA ASN A 485 -1.86 18.37 -15.63
C ASN A 485 -1.28 18.60 -14.24
N ALA A 486 -0.23 19.43 -14.12
CA ALA A 486 0.32 19.81 -12.82
C ALA A 486 -0.71 20.60 -11.98
N PHE A 487 -1.45 21.51 -12.60
CA PHE A 487 -2.52 22.26 -11.95
C PHE A 487 -3.62 21.35 -11.40
N PHE A 488 -4.12 20.41 -12.19
CA PHE A 488 -5.09 19.41 -11.73
C PHE A 488 -4.50 18.48 -10.66
N GLY A 489 -3.21 18.15 -10.75
CA GLY A 489 -2.49 17.42 -9.70
C GLY A 489 -2.46 18.15 -8.37
N VAL A 490 -2.16 19.46 -8.39
CA VAL A 490 -2.24 20.31 -7.18
C VAL A 490 -3.68 20.37 -6.67
N GLY A 491 -4.66 20.52 -7.57
CA GLY A 491 -6.09 20.51 -7.22
C GLY A 491 -6.51 19.23 -6.48
N LEU A 492 -6.08 18.05 -6.95
CA LEU A 492 -6.32 16.77 -6.26
C LEU A 492 -5.70 16.74 -4.86
N CYS A 493 -4.46 17.19 -4.71
CA CYS A 493 -3.82 17.26 -3.41
C CYS A 493 -4.58 18.18 -2.44
N LEU A 494 -5.12 19.30 -2.93
CA LEU A 494 -5.85 20.27 -2.10
C LEU A 494 -7.18 19.72 -1.56
N ILE A 495 -7.78 18.70 -2.17
CA ILE A 495 -8.99 18.05 -1.63
C ILE A 495 -8.73 17.45 -0.24
N SER A 496 -7.49 17.04 0.05
CA SER A 496 -7.12 16.55 1.39
C SER A 496 -7.29 17.60 2.51
N LEU A 497 -7.36 18.89 2.16
CA LEU A 497 -7.62 19.98 3.12
C LEU A 497 -9.04 19.96 3.68
N LEU A 498 -9.97 19.19 3.09
CA LEU A 498 -11.30 18.96 3.67
C LEU A 498 -11.22 18.44 5.11
N ARG A 499 -10.12 17.79 5.50
CA ARG A 499 -9.87 17.36 6.87
C ARG A 499 -10.04 18.46 7.92
N TYR A 500 -9.75 19.72 7.59
CA TYR A 500 -9.84 20.84 8.53
C TYR A 500 -11.27 21.34 8.76
N ASN A 501 -12.25 20.86 7.98
CA ASN A 501 -13.66 21.18 8.16
C ASN A 501 -14.45 19.87 8.37
N MET A 502 -14.90 19.63 9.60
CA MET A 502 -15.58 18.39 9.97
C MET A 502 -16.84 18.14 9.15
N ASP A 503 -17.69 19.16 8.95
CA ASP A 503 -18.97 19.01 8.25
C ASP A 503 -18.75 18.64 6.78
N LEU A 504 -17.86 19.36 6.09
CA LEU A 504 -17.53 19.07 4.70
C LEU A 504 -16.84 17.72 4.56
N LYS A 505 -15.97 17.34 5.50
CA LYS A 505 -15.28 16.05 5.52
C LYS A 505 -16.28 14.90 5.62
N VAL A 506 -17.17 14.95 6.62
CA VAL A 506 -18.16 13.89 6.87
C VAL A 506 -19.08 13.75 5.67
N ASN A 507 -19.60 14.87 5.15
CA ASN A 507 -20.47 14.88 3.97
C ASN A 507 -19.76 14.32 2.72
N TYR A 508 -18.47 14.61 2.54
CA TYR A 508 -17.73 14.11 1.39
C TYR A 508 -17.38 12.62 1.54
N MET A 509 -16.98 12.17 2.72
CA MET A 509 -16.65 10.76 2.99
C MET A 509 -17.88 9.84 2.97
N SER A 510 -19.08 10.35 3.28
CA SER A 510 -20.33 9.61 3.12
C SER A 510 -20.88 9.67 1.69
N SER A 511 -20.35 10.55 0.83
CA SER A 511 -20.81 10.70 -0.55
C SER A 511 -20.25 9.62 -1.50
N ASP A 512 -20.92 9.49 -2.65
CA ASP A 512 -20.46 8.68 -3.77
C ASP A 512 -19.29 9.28 -4.56
N TRP A 513 -18.81 10.47 -4.21
CA TRP A 513 -17.94 11.25 -5.10
C TRP A 513 -16.44 10.99 -4.93
N MET A 514 -16.02 10.21 -3.94
CA MET A 514 -14.59 10.02 -3.65
C MET A 514 -13.79 9.45 -4.83
N ILE A 515 -14.13 8.27 -5.35
CA ILE A 515 -13.43 7.65 -6.48
C ILE A 515 -13.79 8.34 -7.81
N PRO A 516 -15.08 8.70 -8.09
CA PRO A 516 -15.43 9.42 -9.30
C PRO A 516 -14.70 10.74 -9.47
N THR A 517 -14.42 11.49 -8.40
CA THR A 517 -13.66 12.75 -8.49
C THR A 517 -12.24 12.52 -9.03
N ILE A 518 -11.53 11.51 -8.53
CA ILE A 518 -10.20 11.14 -9.04
C ILE A 518 -10.29 10.70 -10.50
N CYS A 519 -11.27 9.84 -10.80
CA CYS A 519 -11.53 9.34 -12.14
C CYS A 519 -11.80 10.46 -13.15
N MET A 520 -12.67 11.42 -12.81
CA MET A 520 -13.01 12.57 -13.64
C MET A 520 -11.80 13.48 -13.87
N ILE A 521 -11.01 13.77 -12.84
CA ILE A 521 -9.82 14.62 -13.00
C ILE A 521 -8.78 13.93 -13.89
N TYR A 522 -8.58 12.62 -13.75
CA TYR A 522 -7.71 11.87 -14.65
C TYR A 522 -8.25 11.83 -16.07
N PHE A 523 -9.54 11.62 -16.25
CA PHE A 523 -10.20 11.67 -17.56
C PHE A 523 -10.01 13.04 -18.23
N ILE A 524 -10.24 14.14 -17.50
CA ILE A 524 -10.01 15.51 -18.00
C ILE A 524 -8.55 15.68 -18.43
N CYS A 525 -7.59 15.24 -17.62
CA CYS A 525 -6.17 15.28 -17.97
C CYS A 525 -5.86 14.45 -19.23
N VAL A 526 -6.47 13.28 -19.41
CA VAL A 526 -6.32 12.46 -20.61
C VAL A 526 -6.87 13.20 -21.83
N VAL A 527 -8.08 13.76 -21.73
CA VAL A 527 -8.71 14.53 -22.83
C VAL A 527 -7.85 15.73 -23.21
N ILE A 528 -7.38 16.54 -22.25
CA ILE A 528 -6.50 17.69 -22.48
C ILE A 528 -5.22 17.28 -23.24
N ASN A 529 -4.71 16.08 -23.00
CA ASN A 529 -3.51 15.60 -23.68
C ASN A 529 -3.75 15.22 -25.14
N HIS A 530 -4.97 14.76 -25.46
CA HIS A 530 -5.34 14.28 -26.80
C HIS A 530 -5.95 15.38 -27.68
N VAL A 531 -6.54 16.42 -27.11
CA VAL A 531 -7.11 17.54 -27.88
C VAL A 531 -5.99 18.33 -28.55
N SER A 532 -5.87 18.24 -29.87
CA SER A 532 -4.95 19.04 -30.69
C SER A 532 -5.30 20.53 -30.56
N LEU A 533 -4.38 21.32 -30.02
CA LEU A 533 -4.47 22.77 -30.14
C LEU A 533 -4.13 23.14 -31.59
N PRO A 534 -4.86 24.08 -32.22
CA PRO A 534 -4.51 24.56 -33.56
C PRO A 534 -3.07 25.09 -33.56
N LYS A 535 -2.34 24.76 -34.62
CA LYS A 535 -0.91 25.04 -34.78
C LYS A 535 -0.59 26.53 -34.75
#